data_AF-A0A8S4G6U5-F1
#
_entry.id   AF-A0A8S4G6U5-F1
#
_cell.length_a   1.000
_cell.length_b   1.000
_cell.length_c   1.000
_cell.angle_alpha   90.00
_cell.angle_beta   90.00
_cell.angle_gamma   90.00
#
_symmetry.space_group_name_H-M   'P 1'
#
loop_
_entity.id
_entity.type
_entity.pdbx_description
1 polymer ?
#
loop_
_entity_poly.entity_id
_entity_poly.type
_entity_poly.pdbx_seq_one_letter_code
_entity_poly.pdbx_strand_id
1 'polypeptide(L)'
;MWMCLSSRTSILRFRWASTAAARLLPRASSRPGLPPSPAYGYPPVAFYPVHPAYFYPPYQPPTNIEHGPTIVDDTAPMVPELPGETVELPYSTYRWVPGCISQCSIPPGALRVGSDADGAEIYAGRCHHEGDIIPAKVIPSKNACYISYGGEEVFKDQFELLVPAMFSWQFSTNGAVPPGAVMAGTTADGETLYYGRVTHDGCTTPGKIHPSHETCYYPFDGEERSSSEYEVLVLM
;
A
#
# COMPACT_ATOMS: atom_id res chain seq x y z
N MET A 1 -31.91 -21.92 44.04
CA MET A 1 -31.62 -21.59 42.63
C MET A 1 -31.79 -20.09 42.49
N TRP A 2 -30.66 -19.37 42.42
CA TRP A 2 -30.60 -17.91 42.37
C TRP A 2 -30.85 -17.41 40.94
N MET A 3 -31.40 -16.20 40.85
CA MET A 3 -31.77 -15.45 39.64
C MET A 3 -30.67 -15.39 38.58
N CYS A 4 -31.07 -15.38 37.30
CA CYS A 4 -30.27 -14.78 36.23
C CYS A 4 -31.17 -13.86 35.38
N LEU A 5 -30.72 -12.61 35.23
CA LEU A 5 -31.40 -11.50 34.58
C LEU A 5 -31.57 -11.75 33.07
N SER A 6 -32.76 -11.43 32.54
CA SER A 6 -32.94 -11.10 31.13
C SER A 6 -33.16 -9.59 31.04
N SER A 7 -32.10 -8.86 30.70
CA SER A 7 -32.18 -7.43 30.42
C SER A 7 -32.35 -7.23 28.92
N ARG A 8 -33.58 -6.87 28.54
CA ARG A 8 -33.92 -6.32 27.23
C ARG A 8 -33.17 -5.01 27.03
N THR A 9 -32.49 -4.85 25.89
CA THR A 9 -32.11 -3.53 25.39
C THR A 9 -32.59 -3.40 23.96
N SER A 10 -33.70 -2.69 23.82
CA SER A 10 -34.31 -2.30 22.55
C SER A 10 -33.46 -1.18 21.93
N ILE A 11 -32.88 -1.43 20.76
CA ILE A 11 -32.17 -0.42 19.98
C ILE A 11 -33.21 0.59 19.44
N LEU A 12 -33.18 1.81 19.98
CA LEU A 12 -33.95 2.94 19.48
C LEU A 12 -33.44 3.33 18.08
N ARG A 13 -34.30 3.14 17.08
CA ARG A 13 -34.15 3.73 15.74
C ARG A 13 -34.47 5.23 15.81
N PHE A 14 -33.46 6.07 15.73
CA PHE A 14 -33.64 7.51 15.52
C PHE A 14 -34.05 7.77 14.06
N ARG A 15 -35.33 8.14 13.87
CA ARG A 15 -35.82 8.73 12.62
C ARG A 15 -35.41 10.21 12.60
N TRP A 16 -34.58 10.60 11.63
CA TRP A 16 -34.40 12.01 11.28
C TRP A 16 -35.52 12.45 10.35
N ALA A 17 -36.34 13.38 10.81
CA ALA A 17 -37.28 14.13 10.00
C ALA A 17 -36.57 15.42 9.52
N SER A 18 -36.27 15.50 8.23
CA SER A 18 -35.79 16.75 7.61
C SER A 18 -36.99 17.57 7.17
N THR A 19 -37.21 18.71 7.84
CA THR A 19 -38.14 19.74 7.38
C THR A 19 -37.44 21.09 7.36
N ALA A 20 -37.55 21.75 6.20
CA ALA A 20 -37.43 23.19 5.92
C ALA A 20 -36.07 23.89 6.14
N ALA A 21 -35.51 24.44 5.06
CA ALA A 21 -35.76 25.84 4.66
C ALA A 21 -34.64 26.33 3.73
N ALA A 22 -34.99 26.60 2.47
CA ALA A 22 -34.11 27.30 1.54
C ALA A 22 -33.88 28.74 2.03
N ARG A 23 -32.66 29.02 2.50
CA ARG A 23 -32.23 30.38 2.85
C ARG A 23 -31.47 30.97 1.67
N LEU A 24 -32.05 31.98 1.04
CA LEU A 24 -31.47 32.77 -0.04
C LEU A 24 -30.18 33.46 0.45
N LEU A 25 -29.07 33.23 -0.24
CA LEU A 25 -27.80 33.94 -0.03
C LEU A 25 -27.83 35.28 -0.80
N PRO A 26 -27.56 36.43 -0.15
CA PRO A 26 -27.36 37.67 -0.87
C PRO A 26 -25.99 37.71 -1.56
N ARG A 27 -26.00 38.35 -2.73
CA ARG A 27 -24.90 38.52 -3.70
C ARG A 27 -23.78 39.43 -3.17
N ALA A 28 -22.55 39.00 -3.47
CA ALA A 28 -21.27 39.72 -3.55
C ALA A 28 -21.15 41.13 -2.93
N SER A 29 -20.29 41.24 -1.91
CA SER A 29 -19.57 42.47 -1.60
C SER A 29 -18.08 42.28 -1.89
N SER A 30 -17.54 43.19 -2.70
CA SER A 30 -16.15 43.30 -3.13
C SER A 30 -15.22 43.54 -1.94
N ARG A 31 -14.18 42.71 -1.81
CA ARG A 31 -13.08 42.95 -0.87
C ARG A 31 -12.26 44.16 -1.35
N PRO A 32 -11.92 45.14 -0.49
CA PRO A 32 -10.91 46.15 -0.81
C PRO A 32 -9.56 45.48 -1.07
N GLY A 33 -8.92 45.82 -2.18
CA GLY A 33 -7.65 45.23 -2.63
C GLY A 33 -6.50 45.48 -1.66
N LEU A 34 -5.61 44.49 -1.53
CA LEU A 34 -4.32 44.66 -0.85
C LEU A 34 -3.46 45.71 -1.60
N PRO A 35 -2.69 46.55 -0.89
CA PRO A 35 -1.70 47.39 -1.52
C PRO A 35 -0.56 46.54 -2.13
N PRO A 36 0.02 46.94 -3.28
CA PRO A 36 1.12 46.22 -3.90
C PRO A 36 2.36 46.23 -2.99
N SER A 37 2.97 45.06 -2.81
CA SER A 37 4.24 44.92 -2.09
C SER A 37 5.39 45.54 -2.91
N PRO A 38 6.39 46.18 -2.29
CA PRO A 38 7.54 46.70 -3.01
C PRO A 38 8.34 45.55 -3.65
N ALA A 39 8.63 45.69 -4.94
CA ALA A 39 9.43 44.75 -5.70
C ALA A 39 10.88 44.75 -5.19
N TYR A 40 11.24 43.76 -4.39
CA TYR A 40 12.64 43.45 -4.12
C TYR A 40 13.23 42.81 -5.39
N GLY A 41 14.06 43.58 -6.10
CA GLY A 41 14.87 43.08 -7.19
C GLY A 41 15.90 42.07 -6.68
N TYR A 42 15.85 40.84 -7.19
CA TYR A 42 16.94 39.89 -7.02
C TYR A 42 18.15 40.37 -7.84
N PRO A 43 19.37 40.37 -7.30
CA PRO A 43 20.55 40.63 -8.12
C PRO A 43 20.73 39.50 -9.15
N PRO A 44 21.33 39.78 -10.32
CA PRO A 44 21.50 38.79 -11.37
C PRO A 44 22.42 37.67 -10.88
N VAL A 45 21.92 36.43 -10.92
CA VAL A 45 22.74 35.23 -10.76
C VAL A 45 23.69 35.13 -11.94
N ALA A 46 24.99 35.30 -11.69
CA ALA A 46 26.04 35.01 -12.64
C ALA A 46 26.03 33.50 -12.93
N PHE A 47 25.60 33.11 -14.13
CA PHE A 47 25.78 31.75 -14.63
C PHE A 47 27.25 31.54 -15.00
N TYR A 48 28.02 30.95 -14.11
CA TYR A 48 29.28 30.32 -14.49
C TYR A 48 28.97 28.89 -14.98
N PRO A 49 29.43 28.48 -16.17
CA PRO A 49 29.33 27.09 -16.59
C PRO A 49 30.25 26.24 -15.70
N VAL A 50 29.67 25.47 -14.78
CA VAL A 50 30.42 24.48 -14.00
C VAL A 50 30.69 23.28 -14.92
N HIS A 51 31.96 23.05 -15.23
CA HIS A 51 32.42 21.92 -16.03
C HIS A 51 32.13 20.59 -15.28
N PRO A 52 31.63 19.53 -15.95
CA PRO A 52 31.21 18.27 -15.32
C PRO A 52 32.32 17.49 -14.59
N ALA A 53 33.58 17.94 -14.66
CA ALA A 53 34.71 17.31 -13.98
C ALA A 53 34.81 17.60 -12.48
N TYR A 54 34.01 18.53 -11.93
CA TYR A 54 34.07 18.87 -10.49
C TYR A 54 33.31 17.90 -9.57
N PHE A 55 32.57 16.92 -10.11
CA PHE A 55 31.73 16.01 -9.32
C PHE A 55 32.38 14.67 -8.93
N TYR A 56 33.62 14.42 -9.35
CA TYR A 56 34.33 13.19 -8.98
C TYR A 56 35.66 13.53 -8.29
N PRO A 57 35.80 13.26 -6.98
CA PRO A 57 37.12 13.15 -6.38
C PRO A 57 37.82 11.90 -6.97
N PRO A 58 39.11 11.95 -7.29
CA PRO A 58 39.84 10.77 -7.74
C PRO A 58 39.89 9.74 -6.61
N TYR A 59 39.44 8.52 -6.93
CA TYR A 59 39.49 7.37 -6.04
C TYR A 59 40.95 7.11 -5.61
N GLN A 60 41.24 7.19 -4.31
CA GLN A 60 42.53 6.79 -3.75
C GLN A 60 42.38 5.36 -3.20
N PRO A 61 43.09 4.35 -3.74
CA PRO A 61 43.11 3.02 -3.15
C PRO A 61 43.97 3.01 -1.86
N PRO A 62 43.64 2.16 -0.87
CA PRO A 62 44.42 2.06 0.36
C PRO A 62 45.80 1.41 0.13
N THR A 63 46.77 1.88 0.92
CA THR A 63 48.23 1.68 0.85
C THR A 63 48.73 0.33 1.39
N ASN A 64 49.77 -0.26 0.79
CA ASN A 64 50.88 -0.84 1.56
C ASN A 64 52.17 -1.06 0.73
N ILE A 65 53.32 -0.82 1.36
CA ILE A 65 54.68 -1.00 0.83
C ILE A 65 55.17 -2.44 1.09
N GLU A 66 55.97 -2.94 0.13
CA GLU A 66 56.83 -4.15 0.10
C GLU A 66 56.13 -5.52 0.18
N HIS A 67 56.19 -6.31 -0.90
CA HIS A 67 57.08 -7.48 -1.12
C HIS A 67 56.89 -7.95 -2.59
N GLY A 68 57.97 -8.40 -3.24
CA GLY A 68 58.13 -8.56 -4.71
C GLY A 68 57.22 -9.56 -5.45
N PRO A 69 57.41 -9.73 -6.78
CA PRO A 69 56.39 -10.31 -7.66
C PRO A 69 56.39 -11.84 -7.63
N THR A 70 55.26 -12.44 -7.24
CA THR A 70 54.94 -13.84 -7.57
C THR A 70 53.80 -13.85 -8.58
N ILE A 71 54.12 -14.25 -9.81
CA ILE A 71 53.16 -14.62 -10.84
C ILE A 71 52.45 -15.88 -10.33
N VAL A 72 51.14 -15.80 -10.09
CA VAL A 72 50.29 -16.97 -9.88
C VAL A 72 49.14 -16.94 -10.89
N ASP A 73 49.20 -17.94 -11.75
CA ASP A 73 48.22 -18.34 -12.75
C ASP A 73 47.09 -19.09 -12.02
N ASP A 74 45.91 -18.49 -11.90
CA ASP A 74 44.77 -19.12 -11.23
C ASP A 74 43.62 -19.33 -12.22
N THR A 75 43.64 -20.51 -12.84
CA THR A 75 42.44 -21.17 -13.37
C THR A 75 41.79 -21.98 -12.25
N ALA A 76 40.80 -21.42 -11.56
CA ALA A 76 39.80 -22.19 -10.81
C ALA A 76 38.49 -21.40 -10.68
N PRO A 77 37.31 -22.00 -10.96
CA PRO A 77 36.04 -21.32 -10.83
C PRO A 77 35.68 -21.17 -9.35
N MET A 78 35.67 -19.93 -8.86
CA MET A 78 35.16 -19.58 -7.54
C MET A 78 33.64 -19.79 -7.55
N VAL A 79 33.19 -20.82 -6.84
CA VAL A 79 31.78 -21.01 -6.46
C VAL A 79 31.52 -20.10 -5.26
N PRO A 80 30.66 -19.08 -5.32
CA PRO A 80 30.33 -18.29 -4.14
C PRO A 80 29.26 -19.01 -3.32
N GLU A 81 29.63 -19.44 -2.11
CA GLU A 81 28.69 -19.83 -1.06
C GLU A 81 27.95 -18.57 -0.55
N LEU A 82 26.62 -18.58 -0.62
CA LEU A 82 25.73 -17.47 -0.22
C LEU A 82 25.38 -17.52 1.28
N PRO A 83 25.55 -16.43 2.04
CA PRO A 83 24.69 -16.11 3.16
C PRO A 83 23.63 -15.09 2.71
N GLY A 84 22.39 -15.58 2.49
CA GLY A 84 21.15 -14.89 2.87
C GLY A 84 20.92 -13.42 2.50
N GLU A 85 21.53 -12.88 1.44
CA GLU A 85 21.23 -11.54 0.95
C GLU A 85 20.45 -11.66 -0.36
N THR A 86 19.13 -11.45 -0.26
CA THR A 86 18.24 -11.38 -1.42
C THR A 86 18.77 -10.33 -2.38
N VAL A 87 19.17 -10.77 -3.57
CA VAL A 87 19.49 -9.89 -4.70
C VAL A 87 18.23 -9.11 -5.05
N GLU A 88 18.14 -7.87 -4.56
CA GLU A 88 17.19 -6.87 -5.05
C GLU A 88 17.50 -6.66 -6.54
N LEU A 89 16.73 -7.30 -7.41
CA LEU A 89 16.82 -7.02 -8.83
C LEU A 89 16.48 -5.53 -9.04
N PRO A 90 17.15 -4.81 -9.95
CA PRO A 90 16.90 -3.38 -10.24
C PRO A 90 15.51 -3.08 -10.84
N TYR A 91 14.57 -4.02 -10.77
CA TYR A 91 13.20 -3.99 -11.28
C TYR A 91 12.14 -4.10 -10.17
N SER A 92 12.42 -3.67 -8.93
CA SER A 92 11.34 -3.43 -7.96
C SER A 92 10.54 -2.20 -8.41
N THR A 93 9.72 -2.35 -9.46
CA THR A 93 8.88 -1.29 -10.04
C THR A 93 7.84 -0.79 -9.03
N TYR A 94 7.61 -1.53 -7.93
CA TYR A 94 6.76 -1.12 -6.81
C TYR A 94 7.50 -1.22 -5.48
N ARG A 95 6.98 -0.53 -4.47
CA ARG A 95 7.46 -0.62 -3.09
C ARG A 95 6.30 -0.59 -2.11
N TRP A 96 6.53 -1.18 -0.94
CA TRP A 96 5.64 -1.09 0.21
C TRP A 96 6.10 0.07 1.10
N VAL A 97 5.20 1.01 1.37
CA VAL A 97 5.49 2.21 2.15
C VAL A 97 4.69 2.18 3.44
N PRO A 98 5.33 2.24 4.62
CA PRO A 98 4.62 2.22 5.89
C PRO A 98 3.69 3.43 6.01
N GLY A 99 2.50 3.19 6.54
CA GLY A 99 1.47 4.18 6.80
C GLY A 99 0.72 3.87 8.09
N CYS A 100 -0.03 4.86 8.55
CA CYS A 100 -0.82 4.77 9.76
C CYS A 100 -2.16 5.45 9.51
N ILE A 101 -3.26 4.72 9.76
CA ILE A 101 -4.59 5.20 9.41
C ILE A 101 -4.95 6.43 10.22
N SER A 102 -4.66 6.42 11.53
CA SER A 102 -4.94 7.53 12.45
C SER A 102 -4.20 8.83 12.11
N GLN A 103 -3.13 8.76 11.33
CA GLN A 103 -2.38 9.91 10.84
C GLN A 103 -2.81 10.35 9.43
N CYS A 104 -3.75 9.62 8.81
CA CYS A 104 -4.19 9.81 7.42
C CYS A 104 -2.99 9.89 6.45
N SER A 105 -1.94 9.12 6.72
CA SER A 105 -0.68 9.17 5.97
C SER A 105 -0.78 8.27 4.74
N ILE A 106 -1.29 8.84 3.65
CA ILE A 106 -1.37 8.18 2.34
C ILE A 106 -0.27 8.76 1.43
N PRO A 107 0.76 7.98 1.06
CA PRO A 107 1.82 8.46 0.19
C PRO A 107 1.26 8.78 -1.21
N PRO A 108 1.78 9.85 -1.86
CA PRO A 108 1.45 10.13 -3.25
C PRO A 108 1.76 8.92 -4.14
N GLY A 109 0.79 8.55 -5.00
CA GLY A 109 0.92 7.41 -5.90
C GLY A 109 0.50 6.07 -5.30
N ALA A 110 -0.04 6.02 -4.08
CA ALA A 110 -0.65 4.81 -3.55
C ALA A 110 -1.65 4.20 -4.56
N LEU A 111 -1.57 2.88 -4.76
CA LEU A 111 -2.38 2.19 -5.76
C LEU A 111 -3.84 2.13 -5.30
N ARG A 112 -4.71 2.84 -6.02
CA ARG A 112 -6.16 2.68 -5.90
C ARG A 112 -6.58 1.37 -6.56
N VAL A 113 -7.25 0.50 -5.80
CA VAL A 113 -7.63 -0.85 -6.25
C VAL A 113 -9.13 -1.06 -6.41
N GLY A 114 -9.95 -0.16 -5.86
CA GLY A 114 -11.38 -0.27 -5.97
C GLY A 114 -12.14 0.88 -5.34
N SER A 115 -13.42 0.61 -5.05
CA SER A 115 -14.34 1.55 -4.44
C SER A 115 -15.35 0.82 -3.58
N ASP A 116 -15.67 1.41 -2.44
CA ASP A 116 -16.67 0.92 -1.49
C ASP A 116 -18.09 1.36 -1.90
N ALA A 117 -19.13 0.86 -1.20
CA ALA A 117 -20.54 1.08 -1.55
C ALA A 117 -20.96 2.57 -1.61
N ASP A 118 -20.30 3.43 -0.84
CA ASP A 118 -20.54 4.87 -0.79
C ASP A 118 -19.64 5.68 -1.75
N GLY A 119 -18.88 4.98 -2.60
CA GLY A 119 -17.93 5.58 -3.53
C GLY A 119 -16.58 5.94 -2.90
N ALA A 120 -16.34 5.60 -1.63
CA ALA A 120 -15.04 5.80 -1.00
C ALA A 120 -13.95 5.01 -1.74
N GLU A 121 -12.80 5.65 -1.99
CA GLU A 121 -11.68 5.02 -2.67
C GLU A 121 -10.99 4.00 -1.75
N ILE A 122 -10.67 2.83 -2.32
CA ILE A 122 -9.95 1.77 -1.62
C ILE A 122 -8.54 1.67 -2.20
N TYR A 123 -7.56 1.63 -1.31
CA TYR A 123 -6.14 1.55 -1.62
C TYR A 123 -5.56 0.19 -1.23
N ALA A 124 -4.56 -0.25 -1.99
CA ALA A 124 -3.85 -1.49 -1.70
C ALA A 124 -2.86 -1.33 -0.57
N GLY A 125 -3.05 -2.11 0.49
CA GLY A 125 -2.06 -2.27 1.54
C GLY A 125 -1.84 -3.71 1.95
N ARG A 126 -0.95 -3.89 2.92
CA ARG A 126 -0.75 -5.14 3.66
C ARG A 126 -0.46 -4.83 5.12
N CYS A 127 -0.74 -5.76 6.01
CA CYS A 127 -0.58 -5.60 7.46
C CYS A 127 0.04 -6.85 8.07
N HIS A 128 0.82 -6.65 9.13
CA HIS A 128 1.25 -7.75 9.99
C HIS A 128 0.15 -8.14 10.98
N HIS A 129 -0.16 -9.43 11.09
CA HIS A 129 -1.12 -9.96 12.04
C HIS A 129 -0.74 -11.40 12.43
N GLU A 130 -0.54 -11.66 13.72
CA GLU A 130 -0.23 -13.01 14.26
C GLU A 130 0.94 -13.77 13.60
N GLY A 131 1.91 -13.05 13.03
CA GLY A 131 3.05 -13.65 12.31
C GLY A 131 2.87 -13.67 10.80
N ASP A 132 1.63 -13.46 10.33
CA ASP A 132 1.32 -13.33 8.91
C ASP A 132 1.55 -11.90 8.42
N ILE A 133 1.82 -11.79 7.12
CA ILE A 133 1.68 -10.57 6.33
C ILE A 133 0.45 -10.76 5.46
N ILE A 134 -0.58 -9.94 5.65
CA ILE A 134 -1.89 -10.15 5.04
C ILE A 134 -2.27 -8.92 4.19
N PRO A 135 -2.72 -9.11 2.94
CA PRO A 135 -3.32 -8.06 2.12
C PRO A 135 -4.46 -7.33 2.85
N ALA A 136 -4.47 -6.00 2.72
CA ALA A 136 -5.37 -5.12 3.44
C ALA A 136 -6.20 -4.22 2.51
N LYS A 137 -7.43 -3.95 2.95
CA LYS A 137 -8.38 -2.96 2.41
C LYS A 137 -8.18 -1.65 3.16
N VAL A 138 -7.52 -0.65 2.54
CA VAL A 138 -7.29 0.66 3.17
C VAL A 138 -8.28 1.69 2.61
N ILE A 139 -9.04 2.34 3.49
CA ILE A 139 -10.06 3.34 3.14
C ILE A 139 -9.78 4.64 3.92
N PRO A 140 -8.96 5.55 3.36
CA PRO A 140 -8.49 6.73 4.08
C PRO A 140 -9.63 7.67 4.48
N SER A 141 -10.64 7.84 3.63
CA SER A 141 -11.80 8.71 3.91
C SER A 141 -12.64 8.26 5.09
N LYS A 142 -12.59 6.96 5.44
CA LYS A 142 -13.28 6.36 6.59
C LYS A 142 -12.36 6.16 7.79
N ASN A 143 -11.09 6.54 7.67
CA ASN A 143 -10.06 6.23 8.67
C ASN A 143 -10.06 4.73 9.03
N ALA A 144 -10.19 3.87 8.01
CA ALA A 144 -10.34 2.43 8.19
C ALA A 144 -9.30 1.64 7.39
N CYS A 145 -8.76 0.59 8.01
CA CYS A 145 -7.94 -0.41 7.34
C CYS A 145 -8.33 -1.79 7.88
N TYR A 146 -8.69 -2.69 6.98
CA TYR A 146 -9.21 -4.01 7.33
C TYR A 146 -8.41 -5.12 6.66
N ILE A 147 -8.26 -6.23 7.37
CA ILE A 147 -7.75 -7.49 6.85
C ILE A 147 -8.79 -8.59 7.04
N SER A 148 -8.78 -9.58 6.17
CA SER A 148 -9.52 -10.82 6.34
C SER A 148 -8.67 -11.81 7.13
N TYR A 149 -9.11 -12.24 8.31
CA TYR A 149 -8.40 -13.25 9.11
C TYR A 149 -9.36 -14.03 10.02
N GLY A 150 -9.24 -15.36 10.03
CA GLY A 150 -9.95 -16.22 10.98
C GLY A 150 -11.48 -16.18 10.87
N GLY A 151 -12.06 -15.85 9.72
CA GLY A 151 -13.50 -15.66 9.56
C GLY A 151 -14.00 -14.24 9.86
N GLU A 152 -13.12 -13.33 10.30
CA GLU A 152 -13.50 -11.98 10.73
C GLU A 152 -12.84 -10.88 9.89
N GLU A 153 -13.49 -9.71 9.85
CA GLU A 153 -12.90 -8.46 9.38
C GLU A 153 -12.16 -7.77 10.53
N VAL A 154 -10.83 -7.81 10.51
CA VAL A 154 -10.00 -7.27 11.60
C VAL A 154 -9.52 -5.87 11.25
N PHE A 155 -9.80 -4.91 12.12
CA PHE A 155 -9.31 -3.53 12.01
C PHE A 155 -7.81 -3.43 12.34
N LYS A 156 -7.08 -2.63 11.56
CA LYS A 156 -5.66 -2.35 11.75
C LYS A 156 -5.38 -0.86 11.67
N ASP A 157 -4.52 -0.36 12.55
CA ASP A 157 -4.05 1.03 12.52
C ASP A 157 -2.77 1.19 11.68
N GLN A 158 -1.84 0.24 11.80
CA GLN A 158 -0.57 0.22 11.08
C GLN A 158 -0.65 -0.70 9.86
N PHE A 159 -0.17 -0.22 8.72
CA PHE A 159 -0.16 -0.94 7.46
C PHE A 159 0.99 -0.46 6.57
N GLU A 160 1.22 -1.16 5.46
CA GLU A 160 2.06 -0.68 4.37
C GLU A 160 1.23 -0.54 3.11
N LEU A 161 1.40 0.55 2.36
CA LEU A 161 0.71 0.80 1.10
C LEU A 161 1.59 0.45 -0.09
N LEU A 162 0.94 -0.09 -1.12
CA LEU A 162 1.56 -0.38 -2.40
C LEU A 162 1.65 0.91 -3.23
N VAL A 163 2.88 1.34 -3.54
CA VAL A 163 3.20 2.60 -4.23
C VAL A 163 3.88 2.28 -5.56
N PRO A 164 3.59 3.04 -6.63
CA PRO A 164 3.02 2.46 -7.82
C PRO A 164 4.07 1.81 -8.71
N ALA A 165 3.66 0.67 -9.28
CA ALA A 165 4.19 0.11 -10.51
C ALA A 165 3.13 0.15 -11.61
N MET A 166 3.52 -0.20 -12.83
CA MET A 166 2.59 -0.57 -13.87
C MET A 166 2.00 -1.94 -13.54
N PHE A 167 0.77 -1.95 -13.03
CA PHE A 167 0.02 -3.16 -12.73
C PHE A 167 -1.15 -3.33 -13.68
N SER A 168 -1.54 -4.59 -13.92
CA SER A 168 -2.80 -4.94 -14.55
C SER A 168 -3.58 -5.93 -13.67
N TRP A 169 -4.86 -6.09 -13.99
CA TRP A 169 -5.74 -7.03 -13.32
C TRP A 169 -6.09 -8.15 -14.28
N GLN A 170 -5.93 -9.39 -13.83
CA GLN A 170 -6.22 -10.57 -14.62
C GLN A 170 -7.22 -11.46 -13.90
N PHE A 171 -8.31 -11.80 -14.59
CA PHE A 171 -9.31 -12.71 -14.04
C PHE A 171 -8.71 -14.11 -13.81
N SER A 172 -9.03 -14.70 -12.67
CA SER A 172 -8.61 -16.04 -12.30
C SER A 172 -9.63 -16.68 -11.34
N THR A 173 -9.52 -17.99 -11.13
CA THR A 173 -10.46 -18.74 -10.28
C THR A 173 -9.77 -19.86 -9.51
N ASN A 174 -10.42 -20.35 -8.45
CA ASN A 174 -10.06 -21.57 -7.71
C ASN A 174 -8.57 -21.64 -7.27
N GLY A 175 -8.04 -20.57 -6.70
CA GLY A 175 -6.64 -20.48 -6.26
C GLY A 175 -5.63 -20.28 -7.39
N ALA A 176 -6.03 -20.29 -8.66
CA ALA A 176 -5.12 -20.06 -9.77
C ALA A 176 -4.54 -18.64 -9.70
N VAL A 177 -3.23 -18.55 -9.91
CA VAL A 177 -2.47 -17.31 -9.88
C VAL A 177 -1.63 -17.24 -11.15
N PRO A 178 -1.81 -16.21 -12.01
CA PRO A 178 -1.03 -16.07 -13.24
C PRO A 178 0.43 -15.68 -12.96
N PRO A 179 1.34 -15.90 -13.93
CA PRO A 179 2.72 -15.43 -13.85
C PRO A 179 2.78 -13.91 -13.66
N GLY A 180 3.69 -13.45 -12.81
CA GLY A 180 3.84 -12.02 -12.50
C GLY A 180 2.85 -11.49 -11.47
N ALA A 181 2.06 -12.35 -10.82
CA ALA A 181 1.21 -11.95 -9.71
C ALA A 181 2.00 -11.32 -8.56
N VAL A 182 1.43 -10.28 -7.96
CA VAL A 182 2.04 -9.56 -6.85
C VAL A 182 1.93 -10.40 -5.58
N MET A 183 3.09 -10.83 -5.09
CA MET A 183 3.23 -11.43 -3.76
C MET A 183 3.00 -10.33 -2.72
N ALA A 184 1.85 -10.37 -2.06
CA ALA A 184 1.43 -9.30 -1.15
C ALA A 184 1.46 -9.71 0.32
N GLY A 185 1.67 -10.99 0.59
CA GLY A 185 1.69 -11.50 1.94
C GLY A 185 2.31 -12.87 2.04
N THR A 186 2.45 -13.32 3.29
CA THR A 186 2.98 -14.65 3.62
C THR A 186 2.34 -15.09 4.92
N THR A 187 1.88 -16.33 5.02
CA THR A 187 1.40 -16.92 6.27
C THR A 187 2.58 -17.27 7.18
N ALA A 188 2.32 -17.49 8.46
CA ALA A 188 3.32 -17.94 9.43
C ALA A 188 3.96 -19.29 9.04
N ASP A 189 3.23 -20.13 8.30
CA ASP A 189 3.70 -21.40 7.74
C ASP A 189 4.57 -21.23 6.49
N GLY A 190 4.72 -20.01 5.99
CA GLY A 190 5.52 -19.68 4.81
C GLY A 190 4.76 -19.74 3.48
N GLU A 191 3.44 -19.92 3.49
CA GLU A 191 2.64 -19.90 2.26
C GLU A 191 2.52 -18.46 1.73
N THR A 192 2.78 -18.27 0.44
CA THR A 192 2.67 -16.95 -0.20
C THR A 192 1.22 -16.59 -0.47
N LEU A 193 0.81 -15.40 -0.04
CA LEU A 193 -0.49 -14.81 -0.34
C LEU A 193 -0.37 -13.79 -1.46
N TYR A 194 -1.34 -13.78 -2.37
CA TYR A 194 -1.37 -12.87 -3.50
C TYR A 194 -2.45 -11.82 -3.35
N TYR A 195 -2.25 -10.68 -4.02
CA TYR A 195 -3.23 -9.61 -4.02
C TYR A 195 -4.35 -9.90 -5.02
N GLY A 196 -5.57 -10.05 -4.51
CA GLY A 196 -6.77 -10.20 -5.31
C GLY A 196 -7.72 -9.03 -5.14
N ARG A 197 -8.69 -8.91 -6.03
CA ARG A 197 -9.90 -8.13 -5.80
C ARG A 197 -11.12 -8.89 -6.26
N VAL A 198 -12.24 -8.61 -5.59
CA VAL A 198 -13.54 -9.19 -5.86
C VAL A 198 -14.53 -8.05 -6.07
N THR A 199 -15.37 -8.17 -7.08
CA THR A 199 -16.50 -7.26 -7.28
C THR A 199 -17.76 -7.91 -6.74
N HIS A 200 -18.34 -7.34 -5.69
CA HIS A 200 -19.53 -7.85 -5.01
C HIS A 200 -20.48 -6.68 -4.70
N ASP A 201 -21.76 -6.79 -5.05
CA ASP A 201 -22.79 -5.76 -4.84
C ASP A 201 -22.40 -4.34 -5.32
N GLY A 202 -21.71 -4.27 -6.47
CA GLY A 202 -21.25 -2.99 -7.04
C GLY A 202 -20.04 -2.37 -6.30
N CYS A 203 -19.52 -3.04 -5.27
CA CYS A 203 -18.28 -2.68 -4.60
C CYS A 203 -17.14 -3.50 -5.20
N THR A 204 -15.99 -2.87 -5.45
CA THR A 204 -14.77 -3.58 -5.83
C THR A 204 -13.83 -3.52 -4.64
N THR A 205 -13.66 -4.65 -3.96
CA THR A 205 -12.89 -4.75 -2.72
C THR A 205 -11.68 -5.65 -2.91
N PRO A 206 -10.51 -5.28 -2.37
CA PRO A 206 -9.36 -6.14 -2.37
C PRO A 206 -9.52 -7.29 -1.37
N GLY A 207 -8.74 -8.34 -1.58
CA GLY A 207 -8.68 -9.53 -0.73
C GLY A 207 -7.33 -10.24 -0.85
N LYS A 208 -7.17 -11.27 -0.02
CA LYS A 208 -6.04 -12.21 -0.06
C LYS A 208 -6.42 -13.42 -0.88
N ILE A 209 -5.63 -13.74 -1.90
CA ILE A 209 -5.74 -15.01 -2.59
C ILE A 209 -4.89 -16.01 -1.81
N HIS A 210 -5.50 -17.13 -1.45
CA HIS A 210 -4.87 -18.22 -0.73
C HIS A 210 -4.86 -19.45 -1.65
N PRO A 211 -3.74 -19.70 -2.37
CA PRO A 211 -3.69 -20.74 -3.39
C PRO A 211 -4.05 -22.13 -2.88
N SER A 212 -3.55 -22.53 -1.70
CA SER A 212 -3.85 -23.85 -1.11
C SER A 212 -5.31 -24.02 -0.69
N HIS A 213 -6.03 -22.93 -0.41
CA HIS A 213 -7.46 -22.95 -0.07
C HIS A 213 -8.33 -22.75 -1.32
N GLU A 214 -7.72 -22.58 -2.49
CA GLU A 214 -8.40 -22.40 -3.77
C GLU A 214 -9.39 -21.21 -3.79
N THR A 215 -9.11 -20.15 -3.02
CA THR A 215 -10.08 -19.05 -2.85
C THR A 215 -9.44 -17.70 -2.60
N CYS A 216 -10.23 -16.64 -2.83
CA CYS A 216 -9.90 -15.27 -2.45
C CYS A 216 -10.77 -14.84 -1.27
N TYR A 217 -10.14 -14.51 -0.15
CA TYR A 217 -10.81 -14.02 1.05
C TYR A 217 -10.77 -12.49 1.10
N TYR A 218 -11.91 -11.86 1.32
CA TYR A 218 -12.03 -10.40 1.36
C TYR A 218 -12.87 -9.94 2.57
N PRO A 219 -12.47 -8.83 3.21
CA PRO A 219 -13.23 -8.26 4.31
C PRO A 219 -14.50 -7.54 3.80
N PHE A 220 -15.67 -7.91 4.34
CA PHE A 220 -16.95 -7.29 3.99
C PHE A 220 -17.97 -7.39 5.14
N ASP A 221 -18.52 -6.25 5.55
CA ASP A 221 -19.61 -6.15 6.54
C ASP A 221 -19.29 -6.80 7.89
N GLY A 222 -18.03 -6.68 8.36
CA GLY A 222 -17.57 -7.25 9.63
C GLY A 222 -17.10 -8.71 9.55
N GLU A 223 -17.24 -9.36 8.40
CA GLU A 223 -16.89 -10.79 8.22
C GLU A 223 -15.80 -10.97 7.16
N GLU A 224 -15.06 -12.08 7.24
CA GLU A 224 -14.24 -12.58 6.14
C GLU A 224 -15.14 -13.40 5.20
N ARG A 225 -15.30 -12.91 3.96
CA ARG A 225 -16.00 -13.64 2.90
C ARG A 225 -15.03 -14.27 1.94
N SER A 226 -15.44 -15.36 1.29
CA SER A 226 -14.65 -16.07 0.30
C SER A 226 -15.32 -16.01 -1.08
N SER A 227 -14.51 -15.83 -2.14
CA SER A 227 -14.95 -15.95 -3.53
C SER A 227 -14.00 -16.87 -4.31
N SER A 228 -14.57 -17.79 -5.08
CA SER A 228 -13.82 -18.63 -6.02
C SER A 228 -13.46 -17.89 -7.31
N GLU A 229 -14.12 -16.75 -7.59
CA GLU A 229 -13.88 -15.91 -8.76
C GLU A 229 -13.32 -14.55 -8.32
N TYR A 230 -12.21 -14.14 -8.93
CA TYR A 230 -11.52 -12.93 -8.53
C TYR A 230 -10.61 -12.43 -9.66
N GLU A 231 -10.11 -11.20 -9.51
CA GLU A 231 -9.04 -10.68 -10.34
C GLU A 231 -7.75 -10.63 -9.52
N VAL A 232 -6.65 -11.07 -10.13
CA VAL A 232 -5.31 -11.07 -9.55
C VAL A 232 -4.56 -9.83 -10.01
N LEU A 233 -3.89 -9.16 -9.07
CA LEU A 233 -2.98 -8.07 -9.39
C LEU A 233 -1.68 -8.65 -9.97
N VAL A 234 -1.35 -8.28 -11.20
CA VAL A 234 -0.13 -8.73 -11.88
C VAL A 234 0.73 -7.55 -12.30
N LEU A 235 2.05 -7.73 -12.22
CA LEU A 235 3.02 -6.79 -12.78
C LEU A 235 2.97 -6.85 -14.31
N MET A 236 3.00 -5.69 -14.97
CA MET A 236 3.18 -5.58 -16.43
C MET A 236 4.66 -5.51 -16.82
#